data_AF-A0A1G7S847-F1
#
_entry.id   AF-A0A1G7S847-F1
#
_cell.length_a   1.000
_cell.length_b   1.000
_cell.length_c   1.000
_cell.angle_alpha   90.00
_cell.angle_beta   90.00
_cell.angle_gamma   90.00
#
_symmetry.space_group_name_H-M   'P 1'
#
loop_
_entity.id
_entity.type
_entity.pdbx_description
1 polymer ?
#
loop_
_entity_poly.entity_id
_entity_poly.type
_entity_poly.pdbx_seq_one_letter_code
_entity_poly.pdbx_strand_id
1 'polypeptide(L)'
;MTRVVLLGSSPGPHSSPTGIKLASLPGSPTVTERLHSQLASLDPDPITITRSAAGHPGTVVQTRDLAGDLRAVADAVEHSTENLFIIPTNALIHDELIYQISKSKRGAQALIVKMPRPDEDSVEEVPDHIPIGEAEPEIGEQVLESLKVRARAGRSRIVSVGTASHRVTRPNAVLLGPLHLHQKHAVTLAEVAREMADMAHLFGPDDDLVQLLVFGLVRRGVSVGVRGRRDLFYARLHSQSEADEAVTAMLEINEDRARLNNAVKGADGFFTTYFVSTYSRFIARWAARRGLTPNQVTLISIALGVAAAVCFATGTRGGAIAGAILIYFAFVFDCVDGQVARYARKFGVLGAWLDATFDRFKEYVVMAGLAVGSVVAGYGDVWTLALIALGVQSIRHLLDFSFGAANRRKPPSPLPTLPLTAESDTPLRRALEDRRATRNTGIRAFLKMWTKAGRFRLVHWARKMIVFPIGERFAAIAITSAFFEPRVTFLTLVIWGGIAAVYSLTGRLMRSLA
;
A
#
# COMPACT_ATOMS: atom_id res chain seq x y z
N MET A 1 8.58 -0.52 19.42
CA MET A 1 8.82 0.74 18.69
C MET A 1 9.47 0.39 17.36
N THR A 2 10.22 1.26 16.69
CA THR A 2 10.94 0.92 15.45
C THR A 2 12.36 1.42 15.58
N ARG A 3 13.35 0.53 15.61
CA ARG A 3 14.77 0.89 15.69
C ARG A 3 15.21 1.60 14.42
N VAL A 4 15.89 2.74 14.57
CA VAL A 4 16.38 3.53 13.43
C VAL A 4 17.89 3.37 13.29
N VAL A 5 18.34 3.10 12.05
CA VAL A 5 19.75 3.08 11.68
C VAL A 5 20.00 4.14 10.61
N LEU A 6 20.79 5.14 10.94
CA LEU A 6 21.18 6.23 10.06
C LEU A 6 22.50 5.89 9.36
N LEU A 7 22.53 6.05 8.04
CA LEU A 7 23.71 5.78 7.23
C LEU A 7 24.36 7.09 6.78
N GLY A 8 25.51 7.41 7.37
CA GLY A 8 26.32 8.57 7.03
C GLY A 8 27.34 8.31 5.93
N SER A 9 27.32 7.16 5.26
CA SER A 9 28.26 6.79 4.19
C SER A 9 27.52 6.04 3.09
N SER A 10 27.00 6.79 2.10
CA SER A 10 26.13 6.28 1.04
C SER A 10 25.80 7.40 0.03
N PRO A 11 25.82 7.14 -1.30
CA PRO A 11 26.78 6.28 -2.00
C PRO A 11 28.18 6.94 -2.02
N GLY A 12 29.25 6.15 -2.23
CA GLY A 12 30.61 6.68 -2.40
C GLY A 12 31.62 6.33 -1.30
N PRO A 13 32.93 6.55 -1.56
CA PRO A 13 33.97 6.46 -0.54
C PRO A 13 33.84 7.57 0.53
N HIS A 14 33.11 8.64 0.23
CA HIS A 14 32.95 9.80 1.09
C HIS A 14 31.77 9.67 2.04
N SER A 15 31.89 10.23 3.25
CA SER A 15 30.77 10.41 4.16
C SER A 15 29.76 11.40 3.58
N SER A 16 28.48 11.19 3.88
CA SER A 16 27.44 12.15 3.61
C SER A 16 27.83 13.52 4.20
N PRO A 17 27.61 14.61 3.46
CA PRO A 17 27.99 15.94 3.94
C PRO A 17 27.19 16.32 5.18
N THR A 18 27.91 16.82 6.19
CA THR A 18 27.34 17.32 7.43
C THR A 18 27.18 18.84 7.37
N GLY A 19 26.15 19.37 8.03
CA GLY A 19 26.00 20.83 8.17
C GLY A 19 25.33 21.54 7.00
N ILE A 20 24.80 20.82 6.00
CA ILE A 20 23.91 21.40 4.97
C ILE A 20 22.68 21.97 5.67
N LYS A 21 22.47 23.28 5.54
CA LYS A 21 21.35 23.99 6.19
C LYS A 21 20.14 24.04 5.26
N LEU A 22 18.96 23.97 5.84
CA LEU A 22 17.70 24.15 5.14
C LEU A 22 17.18 25.56 5.42
N ALA A 23 17.82 26.57 4.80
CA ALA A 23 17.65 27.98 5.15
C ALA A 23 16.21 28.50 5.00
N SER A 24 15.45 27.95 4.06
CA SER A 24 14.05 28.33 3.81
C SER A 24 13.05 27.75 4.83
N LEU A 25 13.52 26.95 5.79
CA LEU A 25 12.67 26.39 6.85
C LEU A 25 12.80 27.17 8.16
N PRO A 26 11.74 27.20 8.99
CA PRO A 26 11.81 27.80 10.31
C PRO A 26 12.95 27.20 11.16
N GLY A 27 13.79 28.07 11.72
CA GLY A 27 14.94 27.68 12.55
C GLY A 27 16.19 27.25 11.77
N SER A 28 16.14 27.22 10.43
CA SER A 28 17.24 26.85 9.54
C SER A 28 18.00 25.58 9.97
N PRO A 29 17.30 24.47 10.29
CA PRO A 29 17.94 23.26 10.76
C PRO A 29 18.84 22.68 9.67
N THR A 30 19.84 21.93 10.07
CA THR A 30 20.57 21.07 9.14
C THR A 30 19.67 19.93 8.65
N VAL A 31 20.02 19.33 7.49
CA VAL A 31 19.31 18.15 6.96
C VAL A 31 19.24 17.04 8.00
N THR A 32 20.35 16.77 8.69
CA THR A 32 20.46 15.74 9.70
C THR A 32 19.62 16.06 10.95
N GLU A 33 19.63 17.31 11.43
CA GLU A 33 18.78 17.73 12.57
C GLU A 33 17.29 17.61 12.24
N ARG A 34 16.88 18.03 11.03
CA ARG A 34 15.50 17.86 10.58
C ARG A 34 15.13 16.38 10.58
N LEU A 35 15.93 15.54 9.92
CA LEU A 35 15.67 14.10 9.83
C LEU A 35 15.58 13.47 11.22
N HIS A 36 16.50 13.82 12.13
CA HIS A 36 16.47 13.35 13.51
C HIS A 36 15.16 13.73 14.22
N SER A 37 14.72 14.98 14.10
CA SER A 37 13.46 15.42 14.72
C SER A 37 12.24 14.67 14.19
N GLN A 38 12.22 14.33 12.89
CA GLN A 38 11.15 13.54 12.27
C GLN A 38 11.14 12.10 12.80
N LEU A 39 12.33 11.52 13.04
CA LEU A 39 12.50 10.12 13.45
C LEU A 39 12.44 9.92 14.96
N ALA A 40 12.53 10.97 15.77
CA ALA A 40 12.50 10.89 17.24
C ALA A 40 11.25 10.19 17.80
N SER A 41 10.12 10.23 17.07
CA SER A 41 8.89 9.51 17.45
C SER A 41 8.94 8.00 17.20
N LEU A 42 9.86 7.53 16.36
CA LEU A 42 10.13 6.12 16.09
C LEU A 42 11.21 5.57 17.01
N ASP A 43 12.32 6.31 17.11
CA ASP A 43 13.48 5.99 17.93
C ASP A 43 14.16 7.30 18.38
N PRO A 44 14.15 7.64 19.68
CA PRO A 44 14.76 8.86 20.18
C PRO A 44 16.30 8.79 20.24
N ASP A 45 16.89 7.59 20.15
CA ASP A 45 18.35 7.39 20.18
C ASP A 45 18.77 6.46 19.03
N PRO A 46 18.74 6.94 17.77
CA PRO A 46 19.11 6.14 16.61
C PRO A 46 20.59 5.78 16.63
N ILE A 47 20.95 4.68 15.95
CA ILE A 47 22.36 4.35 15.70
C ILE A 47 22.76 5.03 14.39
N THR A 48 23.83 5.82 14.41
CA THR A 48 24.38 6.43 13.20
C THR A 48 25.72 5.79 12.84
N ILE A 49 25.77 5.15 11.67
CA ILE A 49 26.99 4.52 11.13
C ILE A 49 27.61 5.47 10.12
N THR A 50 28.86 5.87 10.33
CA THR A 50 29.49 6.92 9.55
C THR A 50 31.01 6.80 9.56
N ARG A 51 31.65 7.20 8.45
CA ARG A 51 33.11 7.35 8.38
C ARG A 51 33.63 8.66 9.00
N SER A 52 32.73 9.58 9.35
CA SER A 52 33.03 10.88 9.96
C SER A 52 32.38 11.02 11.34
N ALA A 53 33.16 11.45 12.34
CA ALA A 53 32.72 11.56 13.74
C ALA A 53 31.88 12.81 14.06
N ALA A 54 31.79 13.80 13.15
CA ALA A 54 31.17 15.09 13.45
C ALA A 54 29.68 15.15 13.05
N GLY A 55 28.86 15.84 13.85
CA GLY A 55 27.54 16.36 13.43
C GLY A 55 26.43 15.32 13.21
N HIS A 56 26.54 14.12 13.79
CA HIS A 56 25.55 13.06 13.66
C HIS A 56 24.78 12.81 14.98
N PRO A 57 23.47 12.53 14.91
CA PRO A 57 22.64 12.32 16.10
C PRO A 57 22.74 10.89 16.65
N GLY A 58 22.34 10.72 17.91
CA GLY A 58 22.24 9.42 18.58
C GLY A 58 23.59 8.75 18.84
N THR A 59 23.58 7.42 18.92
CA THR A 59 24.79 6.61 19.14
C THR A 59 25.60 6.50 17.84
N VAL A 60 26.73 7.21 17.77
CA VAL A 60 27.59 7.24 16.59
C VAL A 60 28.58 6.07 16.60
N VAL A 61 28.56 5.26 15.54
CA VAL A 61 29.51 4.18 15.27
C VAL A 61 30.41 4.59 14.12
N GLN A 62 31.68 4.88 14.45
CA GLN A 62 32.65 5.32 13.46
C GLN A 62 33.31 4.12 12.77
N THR A 63 33.31 4.14 11.44
CA THR A 63 33.88 3.10 10.57
C THR A 63 34.98 3.69 9.69
N ARG A 64 35.76 2.83 9.02
CA ARG A 64 36.87 3.25 8.14
C ARG A 64 36.58 3.02 6.66
N ASP A 65 35.81 1.98 6.36
CA ASP A 65 35.59 1.49 5.01
C ASP A 65 34.20 0.82 4.90
N LEU A 66 33.87 0.37 3.69
CA LEU A 66 32.60 -0.32 3.40
C LEU A 66 32.44 -1.61 4.23
N ALA A 67 33.52 -2.36 4.46
CA ALA A 67 33.47 -3.58 5.27
C ALA A 67 33.09 -3.25 6.73
N GLY A 68 33.67 -2.19 7.29
CA GLY A 68 33.31 -1.64 8.59
C GLY A 68 31.86 -1.19 8.65
N ASP A 69 31.36 -0.48 7.63
CA ASP A 69 29.95 -0.06 7.55
C ASP A 69 29.00 -1.27 7.60
N LEU A 70 29.30 -2.31 6.82
CA LEU A 70 28.49 -3.52 6.77
C LEU A 70 28.50 -4.29 8.10
N ARG A 71 29.66 -4.42 8.76
CA ARG A 71 29.74 -5.04 10.10
C ARG A 71 28.99 -4.22 11.15
N ALA A 72 29.13 -2.91 11.14
CA ALA A 72 28.40 -2.02 12.03
C ALA A 72 26.88 -2.12 11.83
N VAL A 73 26.40 -2.25 10.58
CA VAL A 73 24.98 -2.50 10.30
C VAL A 73 24.56 -3.84 10.88
N ALA A 74 25.36 -4.90 10.71
CA ALA A 74 25.05 -6.21 11.25
C ALA A 74 24.87 -6.17 12.78
N ASP A 75 25.83 -5.55 13.48
CA ASP A 75 25.83 -5.48 14.94
C ASP A 75 24.67 -4.61 15.46
N ALA A 76 24.31 -3.55 14.73
CA ALA A 76 23.19 -2.68 15.06
C ALA A 76 21.82 -3.37 14.94
N VAL A 77 21.68 -4.38 14.09
CA VAL A 77 20.37 -4.99 13.77
C VAL A 77 20.18 -6.40 14.32
N GLU A 78 21.24 -7.19 14.51
CA GLU A 78 21.18 -8.63 14.82
C GLU A 78 20.22 -8.99 15.95
N HIS A 79 20.29 -8.25 17.06
CA HIS A 79 19.51 -8.51 18.27
C HIS A 79 18.24 -7.67 18.37
N SER A 80 17.87 -6.97 17.29
CA SER A 80 16.70 -6.10 17.32
C SER A 80 15.41 -6.92 17.45
N THR A 81 14.68 -6.68 18.54
CA THR A 81 13.33 -7.21 18.75
C THR A 81 12.26 -6.31 18.15
N GLU A 82 12.67 -5.21 17.50
CA GLU A 82 11.79 -4.23 16.90
C GLU A 82 11.96 -4.19 15.38
N ASN A 83 10.97 -3.65 14.67
CA ASN A 83 11.12 -3.36 13.25
C ASN A 83 12.25 -2.35 13.05
N LEU A 84 12.93 -2.43 11.91
CA LEU A 84 14.06 -1.60 11.55
C LEU A 84 13.64 -0.57 10.50
N PHE A 85 14.16 0.64 10.62
CA PHE A 85 14.08 1.68 9.61
C PHE A 85 15.48 2.21 9.32
N ILE A 86 16.01 1.87 8.15
CA ILE A 86 17.36 2.23 7.70
C ILE A 86 17.22 3.35 6.67
N ILE A 87 17.95 4.45 6.86
CA ILE A 87 17.85 5.63 5.98
C ILE A 87 19.18 6.42 5.96
N PRO A 88 19.58 6.99 4.82
CA PRO A 88 20.74 7.88 4.76
C PRO A 88 20.57 9.16 5.59
N THR A 89 21.65 9.67 6.17
CA THR A 89 21.63 10.90 7.00
C THR A 89 21.35 12.16 6.18
N ASN A 90 21.66 12.15 4.88
CA ASN A 90 21.42 13.25 3.96
C ASN A 90 20.04 13.24 3.29
N ALA A 91 19.07 12.54 3.87
CA ALA A 91 17.72 12.42 3.33
C ALA A 91 16.82 13.60 3.72
N LEU A 92 16.28 14.31 2.71
CA LEU A 92 15.15 15.22 2.88
C LEU A 92 13.86 14.50 2.47
N ILE A 93 12.94 14.31 3.41
CA ILE A 93 11.76 13.45 3.25
C ILE A 93 10.51 14.02 3.94
N HIS A 94 9.34 13.81 3.34
CA HIS A 94 8.04 14.11 3.98
C HIS A 94 7.70 13.12 5.13
N ASP A 95 7.03 13.60 6.18
CA ASP A 95 6.67 12.81 7.36
C ASP A 95 5.71 11.65 7.02
N GLU A 96 4.80 11.88 6.08
CA GLU A 96 3.86 10.92 5.55
C GLU A 96 4.58 9.82 4.77
N LEU A 97 5.69 10.12 4.09
CA LEU A 97 6.47 9.08 3.41
C LEU A 97 7.20 8.19 4.43
N ILE A 98 7.79 8.78 5.48
CA ILE A 98 8.34 8.02 6.62
C ILE A 98 7.25 7.13 7.23
N TYR A 99 6.07 7.68 7.51
CA TYR A 99 4.95 6.94 8.09
C TYR A 99 4.51 5.77 7.20
N GLN A 100 4.35 5.99 5.90
CA GLN A 100 3.89 4.96 4.97
C GLN A 100 4.89 3.81 4.79
N ILE A 101 6.19 4.11 4.84
CA ILE A 101 7.23 3.08 4.74
C ILE A 101 7.37 2.31 6.07
N SER A 102 7.45 3.02 7.21
CA SER A 102 7.61 2.43 8.54
C SER A 102 6.40 1.63 9.03
N LYS A 103 5.17 1.98 8.60
CA LYS A 103 3.95 1.22 8.93
C LYS A 103 3.55 0.20 7.86
N SER A 104 4.47 -0.15 6.97
CA SER A 104 4.23 -1.18 5.96
C SER A 104 3.88 -2.52 6.60
N LYS A 105 2.83 -3.17 6.09
CA LYS A 105 2.48 -4.56 6.47
C LYS A 105 3.39 -5.61 5.81
N ARG A 106 4.35 -5.18 4.98
CA ARG A 106 5.28 -6.09 4.30
C ARG A 106 6.45 -6.40 5.22
N GLY A 107 6.98 -7.61 5.08
CA GLY A 107 8.19 -8.02 5.82
C GLY A 107 9.40 -7.14 5.52
N ALA A 108 9.53 -6.64 4.29
CA ALA A 108 10.52 -5.64 3.93
C ALA A 108 9.94 -4.71 2.85
N GLN A 109 10.33 -3.44 2.86
CA GLN A 109 9.94 -2.45 1.84
C GLN A 109 11.03 -1.40 1.64
N ALA A 110 11.39 -1.18 0.37
CA ALA A 110 12.34 -0.15 -0.03
C ALA A 110 11.65 0.94 -0.86
N LEU A 111 12.12 2.18 -0.70
CA LEU A 111 11.77 3.29 -1.58
C LEU A 111 12.59 3.21 -2.87
N ILE A 112 11.92 3.25 -4.01
CA ILE A 112 12.53 3.17 -5.34
C ILE A 112 11.97 4.23 -6.27
N VAL A 113 12.72 4.49 -7.33
CA VAL A 113 12.22 5.19 -8.52
C VAL A 113 12.43 4.27 -9.70
N LYS A 114 11.40 4.15 -10.54
CA LYS A 114 11.48 3.38 -11.77
C LYS A 114 11.85 4.32 -12.89
N MET A 115 12.62 3.81 -13.84
CA MET A 115 12.77 4.50 -15.12
C MET A 115 11.38 4.79 -15.71
N PRO A 116 11.18 5.98 -16.29
CA PRO A 116 10.01 6.28 -17.08
C PRO A 116 9.80 5.17 -18.10
N ARG A 117 8.55 4.75 -18.27
CA ARG A 117 8.23 3.95 -19.45
C ARG A 117 8.18 4.93 -20.62
N PRO A 118 8.79 4.62 -21.76
CA PRO A 118 8.55 5.41 -22.96
C PRO A 118 7.03 5.45 -23.19
N ASP A 119 6.51 6.64 -23.48
CA ASP A 119 5.08 6.85 -23.68
C ASP A 119 4.59 5.95 -24.82
N GLU A 120 3.42 5.31 -24.67
CA GLU A 120 2.82 4.51 -25.75
C GLU A 120 2.48 5.39 -26.98
N ASP A 121 2.55 6.72 -26.86
CA ASP A 121 2.21 7.73 -27.87
C ASP A 121 3.43 8.47 -28.47
N SER A 122 4.68 8.17 -28.06
CA SER A 122 5.86 8.79 -28.69
C SER A 122 6.16 8.13 -30.04
N VAL A 123 6.03 8.89 -31.12
CA VAL A 123 6.19 8.48 -32.54
C VAL A 123 7.66 8.18 -32.91
N GLU A 124 8.61 8.42 -32.01
CA GLU A 124 10.00 7.98 -32.19
C GLU A 124 10.14 6.50 -31.86
N GLU A 125 10.35 5.68 -32.90
CA GLU A 125 10.80 4.29 -32.79
C GLU A 125 12.15 4.23 -32.07
N VAL A 126 12.12 4.09 -30.74
CA VAL A 126 13.30 3.72 -29.95
C VAL A 126 13.42 2.18 -29.98
N PRO A 127 14.61 1.62 -30.29
CA PRO A 127 14.76 0.25 -30.77
C PRO A 127 14.37 -0.80 -29.73
N ASP A 128 13.71 -1.85 -30.23
CA ASP A 128 13.46 -3.16 -29.64
C ASP A 128 13.48 -3.26 -28.11
N HIS A 129 12.29 -3.33 -27.51
CA HIS A 129 12.15 -3.88 -26.16
C HIS A 129 12.44 -5.38 -26.17
N ILE A 130 13.74 -5.74 -26.20
CA ILE A 130 14.22 -7.12 -26.10
C ILE A 130 13.48 -7.81 -24.95
N PRO A 131 12.66 -8.85 -25.22
CA PRO A 131 11.94 -9.58 -24.18
C PRO A 131 12.87 -9.97 -23.05
N ILE A 132 12.37 -9.99 -21.80
CA ILE A 132 13.21 -10.34 -20.64
C ILE A 132 13.93 -11.69 -20.83
N GLY A 133 13.36 -12.61 -21.60
CA GLY A 133 13.96 -13.90 -21.93
C GLY A 133 15.23 -13.81 -22.79
N GLU A 134 15.30 -12.79 -23.64
CA GLU A 134 16.37 -12.56 -24.64
C GLU A 134 17.39 -11.51 -24.17
N ALA A 135 17.05 -10.73 -23.14
CA ALA A 135 17.94 -9.69 -22.65
C ALA A 135 19.14 -10.29 -21.88
N GLU A 136 20.33 -9.76 -22.19
CA GLU A 136 21.55 -10.08 -21.47
C GLU A 136 21.64 -9.30 -20.14
N PRO A 137 22.24 -9.88 -19.09
CA PRO A 137 22.52 -9.15 -17.86
C PRO A 137 23.54 -8.04 -18.05
N GLU A 138 23.29 -6.87 -17.46
CA GLU A 138 24.17 -5.70 -17.51
C GLU A 138 24.46 -5.14 -16.11
N ILE A 139 25.55 -4.39 -15.96
CA ILE A 139 25.91 -3.72 -14.68
C ILE A 139 24.97 -2.53 -14.39
N GLY A 140 24.35 -1.96 -15.42
CA GLY A 140 23.44 -0.83 -15.30
C GLY A 140 24.18 0.50 -15.15
N GLU A 141 24.76 1.00 -16.25
CA GLU A 141 25.54 2.24 -16.26
C GLU A 141 24.70 3.51 -16.33
N GLN A 142 23.44 3.38 -16.71
CA GLN A 142 22.48 4.49 -16.72
C GLN A 142 22.32 5.08 -15.33
N VAL A 143 22.15 6.40 -15.27
CA VAL A 143 21.99 7.16 -14.03
C VAL A 143 20.59 7.73 -13.95
N LEU A 144 19.96 7.60 -12.80
CA LEU A 144 18.68 8.21 -12.48
C LEU A 144 18.74 8.75 -11.05
N GLU A 145 18.53 10.06 -10.89
CA GLU A 145 18.64 10.75 -9.58
C GLU A 145 19.98 10.49 -8.90
N SER A 146 21.07 10.78 -9.63
CA SER A 146 22.47 10.58 -9.21
C SER A 146 22.85 9.16 -8.77
N LEU A 147 21.98 8.17 -9.01
CA LEU A 147 22.23 6.76 -8.68
C LEU A 147 22.24 5.88 -9.94
N LYS A 148 23.07 4.85 -9.93
CA LYS A 148 23.14 3.86 -11.01
C LYS A 148 21.88 2.99 -11.03
N VAL A 149 21.28 2.80 -12.21
CA VAL A 149 20.09 1.96 -12.41
C VAL A 149 20.49 0.49 -12.34
N ARG A 150 20.58 -0.07 -11.13
CA ARG A 150 21.02 -1.45 -10.88
C ARG A 150 19.94 -2.39 -10.35
N ALA A 151 18.72 -1.91 -10.11
CA ALA A 151 17.64 -2.74 -9.57
C ALA A 151 16.61 -3.09 -10.64
N ARG A 152 16.17 -4.36 -10.66
CA ARG A 152 14.99 -4.79 -11.42
C ARG A 152 13.78 -4.87 -10.49
N ALA A 153 12.88 -3.91 -10.63
CA ALA A 153 11.65 -3.82 -9.86
C ALA A 153 10.43 -4.35 -10.63
N GLY A 154 9.83 -5.42 -10.12
CA GLY A 154 8.55 -5.95 -10.58
C GLY A 154 7.36 -5.05 -10.17
N ARG A 155 6.13 -5.55 -10.34
CA ARG A 155 4.92 -4.77 -10.00
C ARG A 155 4.83 -4.45 -8.50
N SER A 156 5.20 -5.39 -7.64
CA SER A 156 5.03 -5.28 -6.19
C SER A 156 6.31 -5.44 -5.40
N ARG A 157 7.38 -5.96 -5.97
CA ARG A 157 8.62 -6.25 -5.24
C ARG A 157 9.83 -6.07 -6.13
N ILE A 158 10.99 -5.91 -5.49
CA ILE A 158 12.28 -5.99 -6.13
C ILE A 158 12.52 -7.46 -6.50
N VAL A 159 12.93 -7.68 -7.74
CA VAL A 159 13.18 -9.03 -8.28
C VAL A 159 14.66 -9.36 -8.19
N SER A 160 15.51 -8.42 -8.58
CA SER A 160 16.96 -8.55 -8.55
C SER A 160 17.60 -7.17 -8.32
N VAL A 161 18.81 -7.17 -7.80
CA VAL A 161 19.66 -5.99 -7.60
C VAL A 161 21.06 -6.36 -8.06
N GLY A 162 21.74 -5.40 -8.68
CA GLY A 162 23.12 -5.50 -9.14
C GLY A 162 24.05 -4.68 -8.28
N THR A 163 25.33 -4.80 -8.57
CA THR A 163 26.40 -3.99 -7.98
C THR A 163 27.40 -3.64 -9.09
N ALA A 164 28.52 -2.99 -8.77
CA ALA A 164 29.58 -2.73 -9.76
C ALA A 164 30.14 -4.00 -10.41
N SER A 165 30.00 -5.17 -9.77
CA SER A 165 30.49 -6.47 -10.24
C SER A 165 29.38 -7.47 -10.58
N HIS A 166 28.12 -7.19 -10.18
CA HIS A 166 27.01 -8.12 -10.35
C HIS A 166 25.98 -7.59 -11.36
N ARG A 167 25.77 -8.35 -12.43
CA ARG A 167 24.91 -7.99 -13.56
C ARG A 167 23.45 -8.36 -13.33
N VAL A 168 22.53 -7.49 -13.77
CA VAL A 168 21.08 -7.68 -13.71
C VAL A 168 20.49 -7.67 -15.11
N THR A 169 19.59 -8.60 -15.39
CA THR A 169 18.86 -8.64 -16.66
C THR A 169 17.78 -7.55 -16.67
N ARG A 170 17.92 -6.51 -17.49
CA ARG A 170 16.99 -5.37 -17.60
C ARG A 170 16.72 -4.67 -16.25
N PRO A 171 17.73 -4.05 -15.63
CA PRO A 171 17.50 -3.13 -14.53
C PRO A 171 16.58 -2.00 -15.00
N ASN A 172 15.74 -1.49 -14.11
CA ASN A 172 14.72 -0.49 -14.44
C ASN A 172 14.37 0.43 -13.27
N ALA A 173 15.17 0.39 -12.20
CA ALA A 173 14.91 1.16 -11.00
C ALA A 173 16.21 1.46 -10.23
N VAL A 174 16.14 2.54 -9.45
CA VAL A 174 17.14 2.93 -8.44
C VAL A 174 16.55 2.77 -7.04
N LEU A 175 17.40 2.43 -6.08
CA LEU A 175 17.06 2.35 -4.65
C LEU A 175 17.41 3.67 -3.99
N LEU A 176 16.40 4.38 -3.48
CA LEU A 176 16.58 5.74 -3.01
C LEU A 176 17.21 5.86 -1.62
N GLY A 177 17.10 4.84 -0.77
CA GLY A 177 17.71 4.84 0.56
C GLY A 177 16.79 4.34 1.69
N PRO A 178 15.57 4.84 1.84
CA PRO A 178 14.68 4.36 2.91
C PRO A 178 14.33 2.88 2.76
N LEU A 179 14.66 2.10 3.79
CA LEU A 179 14.41 0.67 3.88
C LEU A 179 13.77 0.33 5.23
N HIS A 180 12.53 -0.17 5.19
CA HIS A 180 11.87 -0.75 6.35
C HIS A 180 11.96 -2.27 6.32
N LEU A 181 12.28 -2.86 7.48
CA LEU A 181 12.35 -4.30 7.69
C LEU A 181 11.60 -4.70 8.96
N HIS A 182 10.84 -5.77 8.87
CA HIS A 182 10.28 -6.43 10.03
C HIS A 182 11.39 -7.15 10.80
N GLN A 183 11.34 -7.16 12.13
CA GLN A 183 12.36 -7.76 13.02
C GLN A 183 12.72 -9.22 12.69
N LYS A 184 11.81 -9.95 12.02
CA LYS A 184 12.01 -11.36 11.62
C LYS A 184 13.09 -11.54 10.54
N HIS A 185 13.49 -10.44 9.88
CA HIS A 185 14.55 -10.43 8.88
C HIS A 185 15.84 -9.79 9.42
N ALA A 186 15.88 -9.39 10.70
CA ALA A 186 17.03 -8.72 11.30
C ALA A 186 18.27 -9.62 11.31
N VAL A 187 18.12 -10.87 11.76
CA VAL A 187 19.20 -11.89 11.75
C VAL A 187 19.70 -12.14 10.32
N THR A 188 18.78 -12.36 9.37
CA THR A 188 19.16 -12.55 7.95
C THR A 188 19.91 -11.35 7.38
N LEU A 189 19.52 -10.13 7.74
CA LEU A 189 20.23 -8.92 7.32
C LEU A 189 21.64 -8.87 7.93
N ALA A 190 21.79 -9.19 9.21
CA ALA A 190 23.07 -9.18 9.89
C ALA A 190 24.05 -10.21 9.32
N GLU A 191 23.61 -11.45 9.12
CA GLU A 191 24.41 -12.52 8.51
C GLU A 191 24.91 -12.11 7.12
N VAL A 192 24.00 -11.60 6.28
CA VAL A 192 24.31 -11.15 4.93
C VAL A 192 25.25 -9.96 4.92
N ALA A 193 25.06 -9.00 5.83
CA ALA A 193 25.94 -7.85 5.93
C ALA A 193 27.37 -8.27 6.33
N ARG A 194 27.54 -9.22 7.25
CA ARG A 194 28.86 -9.78 7.60
C ARG A 194 29.52 -10.50 6.43
N GLU A 195 28.77 -11.37 5.73
CA GLU A 195 29.29 -12.06 4.55
C GLU A 195 29.70 -11.07 3.44
N MET A 196 28.88 -10.04 3.20
CA MET A 196 29.23 -8.96 2.26
C MET A 196 30.46 -8.17 2.72
N ALA A 197 30.66 -7.98 4.02
CA ALA A 197 31.83 -7.29 4.54
C ALA A 197 33.13 -8.03 4.22
N ASP A 198 33.12 -9.37 4.25
CA ASP A 198 34.29 -10.19 3.94
C ASP A 198 34.63 -10.18 2.44
N MET A 199 33.64 -9.91 1.59
CA MET A 199 33.80 -9.74 0.14
C MET A 199 33.73 -8.27 -0.32
N ALA A 200 33.96 -7.31 0.58
CA ALA A 200 33.78 -5.89 0.29
C ALA A 200 34.64 -5.37 -0.88
N HIS A 201 35.77 -6.04 -1.15
CA HIS A 201 36.65 -5.76 -2.28
C HIS A 201 36.01 -5.97 -3.67
N LEU A 202 34.86 -6.66 -3.72
CA LEU A 202 34.10 -6.87 -4.96
C LEU A 202 33.09 -5.75 -5.25
N PHE A 203 32.89 -4.80 -4.34
CA PHE A 203 31.96 -3.68 -4.52
C PHE A 203 32.72 -2.41 -4.95
N GLY A 204 32.08 -1.64 -5.83
CA GLY A 204 32.65 -0.41 -6.37
C GLY A 204 32.32 0.82 -5.53
N PRO A 205 32.97 1.97 -5.80
CA PRO A 205 32.68 3.23 -5.10
C PRO A 205 31.23 3.69 -5.29
N ASP A 206 30.61 3.36 -6.43
CA ASP A 206 29.23 3.73 -6.74
C ASP A 206 28.18 2.79 -6.11
N ASP A 207 28.61 1.73 -5.41
CA ASP A 207 27.67 0.83 -4.73
C ASP A 207 27.16 1.46 -3.43
N ASP A 208 25.90 1.88 -3.48
CA ASP A 208 25.19 2.44 -2.35
C ASP A 208 24.98 1.39 -1.24
N LEU A 209 25.23 1.76 0.03
CA LEU A 209 25.09 0.84 1.16
C LEU A 209 23.66 0.27 1.27
N VAL A 210 22.62 1.06 1.06
CA VAL A 210 21.24 0.55 1.07
C VAL A 210 21.01 -0.40 -0.10
N GLN A 211 21.53 -0.08 -1.27
CA GLN A 211 21.49 -0.99 -2.42
C GLN A 211 22.13 -2.34 -2.09
N LEU A 212 23.28 -2.35 -1.42
CA LEU A 212 23.96 -3.58 -0.99
C LEU A 212 23.13 -4.37 0.03
N LEU A 213 22.54 -3.70 1.03
CA LEU A 213 21.66 -4.37 2.00
C LEU A 213 20.45 -5.02 1.29
N VAL A 214 19.82 -4.31 0.35
CA VAL A 214 18.69 -4.85 -0.43
C VAL A 214 19.14 -5.95 -1.38
N PHE A 215 20.32 -5.83 -1.99
CA PHE A 215 20.95 -6.87 -2.81
C PHE A 215 21.06 -8.17 -2.04
N GLY A 216 21.70 -8.13 -0.87
CA GLY A 216 21.91 -9.32 -0.07
C GLY A 216 20.59 -9.94 0.43
N LEU A 217 19.63 -9.12 0.85
CA LEU A 217 18.29 -9.59 1.23
C LEU A 217 17.57 -10.31 0.09
N VAL A 218 17.57 -9.72 -1.11
CA VAL A 218 16.93 -10.30 -2.30
C VAL A 218 17.63 -11.60 -2.71
N ARG A 219 18.96 -11.66 -2.63
CA ARG A 219 19.77 -12.86 -2.88
C ARG A 219 19.46 -14.00 -1.89
N ARG A 220 19.17 -13.68 -0.62
CA ARG A 220 18.65 -14.64 0.38
C ARG A 220 17.14 -14.96 0.24
N GLY A 221 16.49 -14.50 -0.82
CA GLY A 221 15.09 -14.82 -1.11
C GLY A 221 14.07 -13.98 -0.34
N VAL A 222 14.50 -12.95 0.39
CA VAL A 222 13.62 -12.03 1.11
C VAL A 222 12.80 -11.21 0.10
N SER A 223 11.48 -11.22 0.25
CA SER A 223 10.58 -10.49 -0.65
C SER A 223 10.51 -9.02 -0.29
N VAL A 224 11.47 -8.21 -0.78
CA VAL A 224 11.50 -6.76 -0.57
C VAL A 224 10.46 -6.05 -1.43
N GLY A 225 9.46 -5.46 -0.79
CA GLY A 225 8.41 -4.70 -1.45
C GLY A 225 8.91 -3.37 -2.01
N VAL A 226 8.25 -2.88 -3.07
CA VAL A 226 8.55 -1.54 -3.62
C VAL A 226 7.57 -0.48 -3.10
N ARG A 227 8.08 0.72 -2.80
CA ARG A 227 7.33 1.97 -2.64
C ARG A 227 7.93 3.00 -3.59
N GLY A 228 7.12 3.72 -4.36
CA GLY A 228 7.58 4.90 -5.12
C GLY A 228 7.43 6.18 -4.29
N ARG A 229 7.78 7.35 -4.82
CA ARG A 229 7.44 8.66 -4.21
C ARG A 229 5.94 8.97 -4.34
N ARG A 230 5.37 8.77 -5.54
CA ARG A 230 4.01 9.21 -5.92
C ARG A 230 3.86 10.72 -5.71
N ASP A 231 3.02 11.12 -4.76
CA ASP A 231 2.59 12.47 -4.42
C ASP A 231 3.31 13.02 -3.18
N LEU A 232 4.50 12.49 -2.86
CA LEU A 232 5.30 12.83 -1.69
C LEU A 232 6.76 13.07 -2.09
N PHE A 233 7.46 13.91 -1.34
CA PHE A 233 8.84 14.29 -1.62
C PHE A 233 9.86 13.35 -0.96
N TYR A 234 10.93 13.08 -1.69
CA TYR A 234 12.18 12.52 -1.18
C TYR A 234 13.34 12.94 -2.07
N ALA A 235 14.43 13.39 -1.46
CA ALA A 235 15.71 13.62 -2.13
C ALA A 235 16.88 13.32 -1.18
N ARG A 236 18.05 13.08 -1.77
CA ARG A 236 19.33 13.00 -1.07
C ARG A 236 20.15 14.23 -1.41
N LEU A 237 20.66 14.92 -0.39
CA LEU A 237 21.33 16.20 -0.57
C LEU A 237 22.84 16.04 -0.42
N HIS A 238 23.59 16.56 -1.38
CA HIS A 238 25.05 16.48 -1.42
C HIS A 238 25.72 17.85 -1.35
N SER A 239 24.99 18.93 -1.60
CA SER A 239 25.50 20.29 -1.57
C SER A 239 24.47 21.29 -1.01
N GLN A 240 24.93 22.49 -0.64
CA GLN A 240 24.04 23.56 -0.18
C GLN A 240 23.12 24.06 -1.31
N SER A 241 23.62 24.13 -2.55
CA SER A 241 22.82 24.52 -3.72
C SER A 241 21.65 23.56 -3.96
N GLU A 242 21.89 22.26 -3.87
CA GLU A 242 20.83 21.24 -3.96
C GLU A 242 19.79 21.37 -2.86
N ALA A 243 20.20 21.77 -1.65
CA ALA A 243 19.30 21.89 -0.51
C ALA A 243 18.25 22.98 -0.72
N ASP A 244 18.66 24.13 -1.26
CA ASP A 244 17.76 25.26 -1.47
C ASP A 244 16.72 24.96 -2.57
N GLU A 245 17.14 24.30 -3.65
CA GLU A 245 16.24 23.81 -4.71
C GLU A 245 15.29 22.72 -4.20
N ALA A 246 15.83 21.73 -3.46
CA ALA A 246 15.06 20.62 -2.93
C ALA A 246 14.01 21.05 -1.91
N VAL A 247 14.31 22.03 -1.06
CA VAL A 247 13.31 22.58 -0.12
C VAL A 247 12.18 23.27 -0.87
N THR A 248 12.50 24.03 -1.92
CA THR A 248 11.49 24.68 -2.77
C THR A 248 10.57 23.63 -3.41
N ALA A 249 11.14 22.62 -4.07
CA ALA A 249 10.38 21.53 -4.68
C ALA A 249 9.56 20.72 -3.65
N MET A 250 10.09 20.53 -2.44
CA MET A 250 9.39 19.84 -1.36
C MET A 250 8.17 20.63 -0.85
N LEU A 251 8.27 21.96 -0.78
CA LEU A 251 7.19 22.85 -0.30
C LEU A 251 6.03 22.98 -1.30
N GLU A 252 6.31 22.82 -2.60
CA GLU A 252 5.27 22.78 -3.65
C GLU A 252 4.33 21.55 -3.50
N ILE A 253 4.83 20.46 -2.93
CA ILE A 253 4.07 19.23 -2.75
C ILE A 253 3.25 19.30 -1.45
N ASN A 254 1.93 19.38 -1.60
CA ASN A 254 1.01 19.40 -0.47
C ASN A 254 0.84 18.01 0.17
N GLU A 255 1.58 17.77 1.25
CA GLU A 255 1.56 16.54 2.02
C GLU A 255 0.19 16.21 2.64
N ASP A 256 -0.57 17.23 3.10
CA ASP A 256 -1.94 17.04 3.61
C ASP A 256 -2.88 16.48 2.53
N ARG A 257 -2.75 16.99 1.30
CA ARG A 257 -3.52 16.52 0.15
C ARG A 257 -3.14 15.08 -0.20
N ALA A 258 -1.85 14.75 -0.17
CA ALA A 258 -1.39 13.38 -0.39
C ALA A 258 -1.94 12.40 0.66
N ARG A 259 -1.88 12.79 1.95
CA ARG A 259 -2.47 12.03 3.05
C ARG A 259 -3.98 11.85 2.89
N LEU A 260 -4.69 12.90 2.47
CA LEU A 260 -6.12 12.88 2.21
C LEU A 260 -6.51 11.93 1.06
N ASN A 261 -5.76 11.97 -0.05
CA ASN A 261 -5.99 11.09 -1.19
C ASN A 261 -5.75 9.62 -0.81
N ASN A 262 -4.70 9.34 -0.03
CA ASN A 262 -4.39 8.00 0.46
C ASN A 262 -5.37 7.51 1.55
N ALA A 263 -6.15 8.40 2.16
CA ALA A 263 -7.22 8.03 3.10
C ALA A 263 -8.45 7.39 2.41
N VAL A 264 -8.59 7.50 1.10
CA VAL A 264 -9.64 6.80 0.34
C VAL A 264 -9.15 5.40 -0.05
N LYS A 265 -10.00 4.38 0.10
CA LYS A 265 -9.64 3.01 -0.28
C LYS A 265 -9.54 2.93 -1.81
N GLY A 266 -8.35 2.61 -2.34
CA GLY A 266 -8.13 2.46 -3.78
C GLY A 266 -8.83 1.26 -4.45
N ALA A 267 -9.64 0.49 -3.71
CA ALA A 267 -10.32 -0.72 -4.19
C ALA A 267 -11.85 -0.65 -4.04
N ASP A 268 -12.41 0.56 -3.95
CA ASP A 268 -13.84 0.78 -3.81
C ASP A 268 -14.67 0.28 -5.01
N GLY A 269 -15.99 0.16 -4.79
CA GLY A 269 -16.99 -0.09 -5.83
C GLY A 269 -17.20 1.15 -6.71
N PHE A 270 -17.95 0.98 -7.81
CA PHE A 270 -18.33 2.07 -8.70
C PHE A 270 -19.07 3.17 -7.95
N PHE A 271 -20.11 2.79 -7.20
CA PHE A 271 -20.95 3.75 -6.51
C PHE A 271 -20.15 4.54 -5.46
N THR A 272 -19.41 3.84 -4.61
CA THR A 272 -18.55 4.46 -3.60
C THR A 272 -17.51 5.38 -4.23
N THR A 273 -16.89 5.00 -5.35
CA THR A 273 -15.84 5.81 -5.98
C THR A 273 -16.36 7.15 -6.49
N TYR A 274 -17.49 7.14 -7.22
CA TYR A 274 -17.97 8.33 -7.91
C TYR A 274 -18.96 9.16 -7.09
N PHE A 275 -19.83 8.50 -6.32
CA PHE A 275 -20.92 9.17 -5.61
C PHE A 275 -20.62 9.41 -4.13
N VAL A 276 -19.52 8.88 -3.58
CA VAL A 276 -19.19 9.05 -2.15
C VAL A 276 -17.77 9.56 -1.94
N SER A 277 -16.77 8.84 -2.43
CA SER A 277 -15.34 9.11 -2.20
C SER A 277 -14.84 10.43 -2.81
N THR A 278 -15.56 10.99 -3.79
CA THR A 278 -15.26 12.29 -4.41
C THR A 278 -15.28 13.44 -3.40
N TYR A 279 -16.26 13.44 -2.49
CA TYR A 279 -16.44 14.51 -1.49
C TYR A 279 -16.28 14.04 -0.04
N SER A 280 -16.57 12.78 0.30
CA SER A 280 -16.50 12.26 1.68
C SER A 280 -15.13 12.45 2.32
N ARG A 281 -14.05 12.39 1.53
CA ARG A 281 -12.69 12.69 2.03
C ARG A 281 -12.60 14.07 2.69
N PHE A 282 -13.28 15.08 2.16
CA PHE A 282 -13.27 16.42 2.76
C PHE A 282 -14.05 16.46 4.07
N ILE A 283 -15.14 15.69 4.17
CA ILE A 283 -15.87 15.48 5.43
C ILE A 283 -14.96 14.78 6.45
N ALA A 284 -14.22 13.76 6.03
CA ALA A 284 -13.26 13.06 6.91
C ALA A 284 -12.16 13.99 7.43
N ARG A 285 -11.62 14.85 6.56
CA ARG A 285 -10.66 15.88 6.97
C ARG A 285 -11.27 16.86 7.97
N TRP A 286 -12.47 17.36 7.70
CA TRP A 286 -13.17 18.25 8.61
C TRP A 286 -13.42 17.60 9.97
N ALA A 287 -13.94 16.37 9.98
CA ALA A 287 -14.20 15.60 11.20
C ALA A 287 -12.93 15.35 12.02
N ALA A 288 -11.84 14.94 11.36
CA ALA A 288 -10.55 14.73 12.00
C ALA A 288 -9.99 16.01 12.62
N ARG A 289 -10.10 17.16 11.93
CA ARG A 289 -9.67 18.47 12.43
C ARG A 289 -10.51 18.97 13.61
N ARG A 290 -11.78 18.54 13.70
CA ARG A 290 -12.66 18.81 14.85
C ARG A 290 -12.48 17.81 16.00
N GLY A 291 -11.53 16.89 15.90
CA GLY A 291 -11.23 15.92 16.94
C GLY A 291 -12.21 14.73 17.01
N LEU A 292 -13.14 14.60 16.07
CA LEU A 292 -14.06 13.45 16.03
C LEU A 292 -13.27 12.15 15.85
N THR A 293 -13.57 11.17 16.69
CA THR A 293 -12.99 9.83 16.61
C THR A 293 -13.69 9.00 15.53
N PRO A 294 -12.99 8.03 14.89
CA PRO A 294 -13.63 7.11 13.95
C PRO A 294 -14.90 6.46 14.53
N ASN A 295 -14.84 5.99 15.77
CA ASN A 295 -15.98 5.34 16.44
C ASN A 295 -17.21 6.27 16.61
N GLN A 296 -16.99 7.57 16.86
CA GLN A 296 -18.09 8.54 16.91
C GLN A 296 -18.75 8.71 15.54
N VAL A 297 -17.95 8.74 14.47
CA VAL A 297 -18.46 8.81 13.10
C VAL A 297 -19.22 7.54 12.74
N THR A 298 -18.73 6.36 13.14
CA THR A 298 -19.44 5.08 13.00
C THR A 298 -20.80 5.14 13.72
N LEU A 299 -20.86 5.68 14.94
CA LEU A 299 -22.13 5.83 15.68
C LEU A 299 -23.14 6.72 14.95
N ILE A 300 -22.68 7.82 14.33
CA ILE A 300 -23.53 8.67 13.48
C ILE A 300 -24.08 7.85 12.30
N SER A 301 -23.24 7.07 11.62
CA SER A 301 -23.67 6.18 10.54
C SER A 301 -24.74 5.17 11.00
N ILE A 302 -24.55 4.56 12.17
CA ILE A 302 -25.51 3.61 12.75
C ILE A 302 -26.84 4.30 13.05
N ALA A 303 -26.81 5.46 13.71
CA ALA A 303 -28.01 6.22 14.04
C ALA A 303 -28.82 6.60 12.79
N LEU A 304 -28.15 7.03 11.71
CA LEU A 304 -28.78 7.31 10.43
C LEU A 304 -29.39 6.05 9.80
N GLY A 305 -28.72 4.90 9.90
CA GLY A 305 -29.25 3.62 9.40
C GLY A 305 -30.50 3.14 10.14
N VAL A 306 -30.53 3.29 11.47
CA VAL A 306 -31.71 2.98 12.29
C VAL A 306 -32.85 3.95 11.98
N ALA A 307 -32.56 5.25 11.88
CA ALA A 307 -33.55 6.25 11.48
C ALA A 307 -34.14 5.96 10.09
N ALA A 308 -33.30 5.53 9.13
CA ALA A 308 -33.76 5.13 7.81
C ALA A 308 -34.76 3.96 7.88
N ALA A 309 -34.46 2.94 8.69
CA ALA A 309 -35.36 1.80 8.89
C ALA A 309 -36.70 2.20 9.52
N VAL A 310 -36.69 3.12 10.49
CA VAL A 310 -37.92 3.68 11.08
C VAL A 310 -38.74 4.42 10.02
N CYS A 311 -38.10 5.23 9.16
CA CYS A 311 -38.79 5.90 8.06
C CYS A 311 -39.39 4.90 7.06
N PHE A 312 -38.67 3.84 6.70
CA PHE A 312 -39.19 2.78 5.84
C PHE A 312 -40.39 2.05 6.48
N ALA A 313 -40.35 1.80 7.79
CA ALA A 313 -41.41 1.11 8.52
C ALA A 313 -42.75 1.87 8.54
N THR A 314 -42.75 3.18 8.25
CA THR A 314 -44.01 3.96 8.14
C THR A 314 -44.90 3.51 7.00
N GLY A 315 -44.37 2.80 5.98
CA GLY A 315 -45.13 2.37 4.80
C GLY A 315 -45.55 3.51 3.86
N THR A 316 -45.28 4.77 4.20
CA THR A 316 -45.66 5.92 3.38
C THR A 316 -44.61 6.23 2.32
N ARG A 317 -45.02 6.86 1.21
CA ARG A 317 -44.07 7.32 0.19
C ARG A 317 -43.07 8.34 0.72
N GLY A 318 -43.52 9.26 1.58
CA GLY A 318 -42.65 10.23 2.24
C GLY A 318 -41.60 9.55 3.12
N GLY A 319 -42.02 8.55 3.91
CA GLY A 319 -41.11 7.73 4.70
C GLY A 319 -40.11 6.94 3.86
N ALA A 320 -40.52 6.42 2.71
CA ALA A 320 -39.62 5.71 1.80
C ALA A 320 -38.55 6.63 1.19
N ILE A 321 -38.90 7.86 0.80
CA ILE A 321 -37.95 8.87 0.30
C ILE A 321 -37.01 9.32 1.42
N ALA A 322 -37.54 9.62 2.61
CA ALA A 322 -36.73 10.00 3.77
C ALA A 322 -35.75 8.89 4.15
N GLY A 323 -36.22 7.64 4.21
CA GLY A 323 -35.40 6.47 4.47
C GLY A 323 -34.29 6.29 3.44
N ALA A 324 -34.60 6.48 2.15
CA ALA A 324 -33.61 6.41 1.06
C ALA A 324 -32.50 7.46 1.18
N ILE A 325 -32.84 8.69 1.56
CA ILE A 325 -31.87 9.76 1.82
C ILE A 325 -31.02 9.42 3.04
N LEU A 326 -31.65 8.99 4.13
CA LEU A 326 -30.95 8.66 5.38
C LEU A 326 -29.99 7.48 5.20
N ILE A 327 -30.39 6.43 4.48
CA ILE A 327 -29.52 5.26 4.26
C ILE A 327 -28.34 5.59 3.35
N TYR A 328 -28.52 6.50 2.38
CA TYR A 328 -27.42 7.04 1.59
C TYR A 328 -26.41 7.78 2.48
N PHE A 329 -26.87 8.70 3.33
CA PHE A 329 -25.96 9.41 4.24
C PHE A 329 -25.35 8.49 5.31
N ALA A 330 -26.07 7.48 5.80
CA ALA A 330 -25.51 6.45 6.65
C ALA A 330 -24.30 5.79 5.98
N PHE A 331 -24.41 5.43 4.69
CA PHE A 331 -23.30 4.87 3.91
C PHE A 331 -22.16 5.88 3.64
N VAL A 332 -22.47 7.17 3.46
CA VAL A 332 -21.44 8.22 3.38
C VAL A 332 -20.63 8.27 4.66
N PHE A 333 -21.27 8.33 5.83
CA PHE A 333 -20.58 8.40 7.12
C PHE A 333 -19.81 7.13 7.46
N ASP A 334 -20.29 5.98 7.00
CA ASP A 334 -19.55 4.71 7.06
C ASP A 334 -18.22 4.79 6.28
N CYS A 335 -18.24 5.35 5.08
CA CYS A 335 -17.00 5.59 4.34
C CYS A 335 -16.08 6.61 5.05
N VAL A 336 -16.68 7.64 5.68
CA VAL A 336 -15.97 8.70 6.39
C VAL A 336 -15.25 8.16 7.62
N ASP A 337 -15.81 7.23 8.38
CA ASP A 337 -15.14 6.74 9.60
C ASP A 337 -13.77 6.09 9.31
N GLY A 338 -13.69 5.28 8.24
CA GLY A 338 -12.47 4.62 7.82
C GLY A 338 -11.50 5.57 7.16
N GLN A 339 -12.02 6.62 6.51
CA GLN A 339 -11.20 7.73 6.00
C GLN A 339 -10.63 8.56 7.16
N VAL A 340 -11.40 8.85 8.21
CA VAL A 340 -10.93 9.52 9.43
C VAL A 340 -9.88 8.67 10.13
N ALA A 341 -10.09 7.37 10.27
CA ALA A 341 -9.10 6.46 10.86
C ALA A 341 -7.77 6.50 10.11
N ARG A 342 -7.79 6.45 8.77
CA ARG A 342 -6.59 6.55 7.93
C ARG A 342 -5.94 7.92 7.95
N TYR A 343 -6.74 8.98 7.79
CA TYR A 343 -6.25 10.35 7.76
C TYR A 343 -5.71 10.76 9.13
N ALA A 344 -6.43 10.54 10.23
CA ALA A 344 -5.96 10.86 11.59
C ALA A 344 -4.93 9.85 12.15
N ARG A 345 -4.61 8.77 11.42
CA ARG A 345 -3.76 7.64 11.85
C ARG A 345 -4.26 6.99 13.15
N LYS A 346 -5.57 7.08 13.43
CA LYS A 346 -6.23 6.49 14.60
C LYS A 346 -6.85 5.16 14.20
N PHE A 347 -6.07 4.09 14.30
CA PHE A 347 -6.53 2.72 14.04
C PHE A 347 -6.77 1.99 15.36
N GLY A 348 -7.82 1.19 15.42
CA GLY A 348 -8.12 0.37 16.59
C GLY A 348 -8.78 -0.94 16.19
N VAL A 349 -8.53 -2.00 16.96
CA VAL A 349 -9.17 -3.31 16.78
C VAL A 349 -10.69 -3.18 16.98
N LEU A 350 -11.10 -2.45 18.03
CA LEU A 350 -12.50 -2.16 18.30
C LEU A 350 -13.15 -1.43 17.11
N GLY A 351 -12.53 -0.36 16.60
CA GLY A 351 -13.06 0.38 15.45
C GLY A 351 -13.22 -0.49 14.20
N ALA A 352 -12.22 -1.32 13.89
CA ALA A 352 -12.31 -2.26 12.76
C ALA A 352 -13.39 -3.34 12.95
N TRP A 353 -13.64 -3.77 14.19
CA TRP A 353 -14.71 -4.71 14.52
C TRP A 353 -16.10 -4.04 14.50
N LEU A 354 -16.21 -2.79 14.97
CA LEU A 354 -17.43 -2.00 14.92
C LEU A 354 -17.86 -1.72 13.46
N ASP A 355 -16.96 -1.18 12.64
CA ASP A 355 -17.13 -0.98 11.19
C ASP A 355 -17.69 -2.25 10.53
N ALA A 356 -16.98 -3.37 10.75
CA ALA A 356 -17.41 -4.66 10.24
C ALA A 356 -18.79 -5.09 10.77
N THR A 357 -19.06 -5.01 12.07
CA THR A 357 -20.32 -5.54 12.62
C THR A 357 -21.52 -4.69 12.21
N PHE A 358 -21.36 -3.37 12.27
CA PHE A 358 -22.47 -2.44 12.08
C PHE A 358 -22.82 -2.17 10.62
N ASP A 359 -21.91 -2.44 9.68
CA ASP A 359 -22.25 -2.59 8.26
C ASP A 359 -23.41 -3.56 8.04
N ARG A 360 -23.32 -4.74 8.68
CA ARG A 360 -24.30 -5.82 8.51
C ARG A 360 -25.57 -5.50 9.27
N PHE A 361 -25.42 -4.98 10.48
CA PHE A 361 -26.56 -4.53 11.28
C PHE A 361 -27.44 -3.54 10.52
N LYS A 362 -26.85 -2.51 9.89
CA LYS A 362 -27.59 -1.52 9.09
C LYS A 362 -28.36 -2.17 7.94
N GLU A 363 -27.73 -3.09 7.20
CA GLU A 363 -28.40 -3.83 6.14
C GLU A 363 -29.63 -4.59 6.66
N TYR A 364 -29.48 -5.28 7.80
CA TYR A 364 -30.56 -6.10 8.36
C TYR A 364 -31.72 -5.27 8.91
N VAL A 365 -31.41 -4.20 9.62
CA VAL A 365 -32.41 -3.32 10.21
C VAL A 365 -33.20 -2.57 9.12
N VAL A 366 -32.55 -2.15 8.03
CA VAL A 366 -33.25 -1.54 6.89
C VAL A 366 -34.14 -2.53 6.16
N MET A 367 -33.69 -3.77 5.96
CA MET A 367 -34.54 -4.82 5.39
C MET A 367 -35.76 -5.09 6.28
N ALA A 368 -35.59 -5.15 7.60
CA ALA A 368 -36.71 -5.30 8.52
C ALA A 368 -37.69 -4.10 8.43
N GLY A 369 -37.17 -2.88 8.40
CA GLY A 369 -37.99 -1.66 8.24
C GLY A 369 -38.81 -1.66 6.94
N LEU A 370 -38.21 -2.06 5.82
CA LEU A 370 -38.91 -2.18 4.54
C LEU A 370 -40.00 -3.28 4.56
N ALA A 371 -39.73 -4.41 5.21
CA ALA A 371 -40.71 -5.50 5.33
C ALA A 371 -41.91 -5.08 6.20
N VAL A 372 -41.66 -4.43 7.34
CA VAL A 372 -42.72 -3.84 8.19
C VAL A 372 -43.52 -2.80 7.40
N GLY A 373 -42.83 -1.88 6.70
CA GLY A 373 -43.49 -0.86 5.89
C GLY A 373 -44.38 -1.42 4.79
N SER A 374 -44.00 -2.55 4.17
CA SER A 374 -44.83 -3.26 3.19
C SER A 374 -46.17 -3.72 3.77
N VAL A 375 -46.14 -4.29 4.98
CA VAL A 375 -47.34 -4.74 5.67
C VAL A 375 -48.21 -3.55 6.08
N VAL A 376 -47.60 -2.51 6.65
CA VAL A 376 -48.30 -1.28 7.08
C VAL A 376 -48.99 -0.58 5.90
N ALA A 377 -48.36 -0.56 4.73
CA ALA A 377 -48.90 0.06 3.53
C ALA A 377 -49.93 -0.80 2.77
N GLY A 378 -50.14 -2.06 3.18
CA GLY A 378 -51.09 -2.97 2.54
C GLY A 378 -50.57 -3.63 1.24
N TYR A 379 -49.27 -3.57 0.94
CA TYR A 379 -48.67 -4.22 -0.25
C TYR A 379 -48.52 -5.75 -0.11
N GLY A 380 -48.89 -6.30 1.04
CA GLY A 380 -48.81 -7.72 1.34
C GLY A 380 -47.48 -8.15 1.98
N ASP A 381 -47.40 -9.44 2.28
CA ASP A 381 -46.27 -10.04 3.00
C ASP A 381 -45.05 -10.23 2.08
N VAL A 382 -43.96 -9.53 2.41
CA VAL A 382 -42.65 -9.64 1.76
C VAL A 382 -41.58 -10.25 2.66
N TRP A 383 -41.94 -10.74 3.86
CA TRP A 383 -41.01 -11.31 4.83
C TRP A 383 -40.24 -12.50 4.26
N THR A 384 -40.88 -13.32 3.43
CA THR A 384 -40.19 -14.42 2.75
C THR A 384 -39.05 -13.91 1.86
N LEU A 385 -39.29 -12.86 1.07
CA LEU A 385 -38.25 -12.26 0.22
C LEU A 385 -37.17 -11.58 1.06
N ALA A 386 -37.55 -10.93 2.17
CA ALA A 386 -36.61 -10.32 3.11
C ALA A 386 -35.68 -11.38 3.73
N LEU A 387 -36.23 -12.51 4.19
CA LEU A 387 -35.45 -13.62 4.76
C LEU A 387 -34.51 -14.25 3.72
N ILE A 388 -34.96 -14.41 2.46
CA ILE A 388 -34.10 -14.89 1.37
C ILE A 388 -32.95 -13.89 1.12
N ALA A 389 -33.25 -12.59 1.03
CA ALA A 389 -32.24 -11.55 0.82
C ALA A 389 -31.21 -11.54 1.96
N LEU A 390 -31.66 -11.62 3.21
CA LEU A 390 -30.83 -11.71 4.41
C LEU A 390 -29.94 -12.97 4.37
N GLY A 391 -30.51 -14.12 4.01
CA GLY A 391 -29.79 -15.40 3.91
C GLY A 391 -28.69 -15.34 2.85
N VAL A 392 -29.02 -14.91 1.63
CA VAL A 392 -28.06 -14.75 0.52
C VAL A 392 -26.92 -13.82 0.93
N GLN A 393 -27.25 -12.68 1.54
CA GLN A 393 -26.25 -11.67 1.93
C GLN A 393 -25.36 -12.17 3.08
N SER A 394 -25.93 -12.87 4.06
CA SER A 394 -25.20 -13.47 5.19
C SER A 394 -24.20 -14.52 4.71
N ILE A 395 -24.65 -15.46 3.86
CA ILE A 395 -23.79 -16.50 3.28
C ILE A 395 -22.64 -15.86 2.49
N ARG A 396 -22.96 -14.86 1.66
CA ARG A 396 -21.95 -14.18 0.86
C ARG A 396 -20.91 -13.47 1.72
N HIS A 397 -21.34 -12.76 2.77
CA HIS A 397 -20.42 -12.13 3.70
C HIS A 397 -19.51 -13.15 4.38
N LEU A 398 -20.07 -14.25 4.88
CA LEU A 398 -19.29 -15.33 5.49
C LEU A 398 -18.23 -15.87 4.54
N LEU A 399 -18.59 -16.12 3.28
CA LEU A 399 -17.65 -16.54 2.24
C LEU A 399 -16.57 -15.47 2.04
N ASP A 400 -16.96 -14.20 1.90
CA ASP A 400 -16.06 -13.06 1.72
C ASP A 400 -15.01 -12.95 2.82
N PHE A 401 -15.42 -13.07 4.09
CA PHE A 401 -14.52 -13.09 5.24
C PHE A 401 -13.61 -14.32 5.25
N SER A 402 -14.17 -15.51 5.03
CA SER A 402 -13.43 -16.76 5.11
C SER A 402 -12.32 -16.84 4.05
N PHE A 403 -12.65 -16.51 2.80
CA PHE A 403 -11.67 -16.48 1.71
C PHE A 403 -10.63 -15.37 1.89
N GLY A 404 -11.06 -14.20 2.35
CA GLY A 404 -10.17 -13.08 2.64
C GLY A 404 -9.17 -13.41 3.75
N ALA A 405 -9.64 -14.02 4.84
CA ALA A 405 -8.81 -14.45 5.96
C ALA A 405 -7.79 -15.51 5.53
N ALA A 406 -8.22 -16.52 4.76
CA ALA A 406 -7.34 -17.57 4.25
C ALA A 406 -6.22 -17.00 3.35
N ASN A 407 -6.54 -16.04 2.47
CA ASN A 407 -5.54 -15.44 1.58
C ASN A 407 -4.60 -14.46 2.29
N ARG A 408 -5.05 -13.76 3.33
CA ARG A 408 -4.18 -12.87 4.12
C ARG A 408 -3.08 -13.62 4.87
N ARG A 409 -3.31 -14.90 5.21
CA ARG A 409 -2.33 -15.75 5.89
C ARG A 409 -1.24 -16.29 4.97
N LYS A 410 -1.42 -16.26 3.64
CA LYS A 410 -0.42 -16.80 2.70
C LYS A 410 0.76 -15.81 2.58
N PRO A 411 1.99 -16.19 2.99
CA PRO A 411 3.15 -15.35 2.78
C PRO A 411 3.41 -15.16 1.27
N PRO A 412 4.08 -14.07 0.86
CA PRO A 412 4.55 -13.92 -0.51
C PRO A 412 5.40 -15.14 -0.89
N SER A 413 5.21 -15.67 -2.10
CA SER A 413 6.06 -16.77 -2.59
C SER A 413 7.52 -16.32 -2.59
N PRO A 414 8.44 -17.01 -1.88
CA PRO A 414 9.82 -16.59 -1.78
C PRO A 414 10.49 -16.54 -3.16
N LEU A 415 11.43 -15.61 -3.33
CA LEU A 415 12.29 -15.64 -4.51
C LEU A 415 13.25 -16.84 -4.40
N PRO A 416 13.63 -17.48 -5.52
CA PRO A 416 14.76 -18.39 -5.52
C PRO A 416 15.98 -17.70 -4.91
N THR A 417 16.70 -18.39 -4.02
CA THR A 417 17.94 -17.88 -3.47
C THR A 417 19.04 -17.94 -4.53
N LEU A 418 19.96 -17.00 -4.45
CA LEU A 418 21.10 -16.91 -5.35
C LEU A 418 22.34 -16.54 -4.52
N PRO A 419 23.49 -17.22 -4.69
CA PRO A 419 24.70 -16.88 -3.95
C PRO A 419 25.06 -15.39 -4.11
N LEU A 420 25.65 -14.80 -3.07
CA LEU A 420 26.13 -13.42 -3.13
C LEU A 420 27.24 -13.25 -4.17
N THR A 421 28.04 -14.29 -4.40
CA THR A 421 29.14 -14.33 -5.39
C THR A 421 28.69 -14.56 -6.83
N ALA A 422 27.40 -14.84 -7.08
CA ALA A 422 26.96 -15.19 -8.42
C ALA A 422 26.92 -13.94 -9.33
N GLU A 423 27.78 -13.92 -10.35
CA GLU A 423 28.03 -12.77 -11.24
C GLU A 423 26.79 -12.13 -11.88
N SER A 424 25.73 -12.90 -12.12
CA SER A 424 24.51 -12.38 -12.75
C SER A 424 23.22 -12.98 -12.19
N ASP A 425 22.09 -12.32 -12.47
CA ASP A 425 20.76 -12.80 -12.08
C ASP A 425 20.13 -13.81 -13.07
N THR A 426 20.91 -14.34 -14.01
CA THR A 426 20.46 -15.33 -15.01
C THR A 426 19.85 -16.60 -14.38
N PRO A 427 20.46 -17.22 -13.36
CA PRO A 427 19.86 -18.42 -12.74
C PRO A 427 18.53 -18.11 -12.06
N LEU A 428 18.44 -16.94 -11.41
CA LEU A 428 17.20 -16.45 -10.81
C LEU A 428 16.12 -16.21 -11.89
N ARG A 429 16.48 -15.61 -13.02
CA ARG A 429 15.57 -15.40 -14.16
C ARG A 429 15.03 -16.73 -14.68
N ARG A 430 15.89 -17.71 -14.97
CA ARG A 430 15.49 -19.05 -15.44
C ARG A 430 14.53 -19.71 -14.45
N ALA A 431 14.86 -19.72 -13.17
CA ALA A 431 13.99 -20.29 -12.13
C ALA A 431 12.62 -19.60 -12.05
N LEU A 432 12.53 -18.28 -12.32
CA LEU A 432 11.26 -17.57 -12.38
C LEU A 432 10.48 -17.84 -13.68
N GLU A 433 11.18 -18.04 -14.80
CA GLU A 433 10.59 -18.44 -16.09
C GLU A 433 10.00 -19.85 -16.01
N ASP A 434 10.72 -20.81 -15.42
CA ASP A 434 10.24 -22.18 -15.19
C ASP A 434 9.00 -22.20 -14.26
N ARG A 435 9.05 -21.42 -13.17
CA ARG A 435 7.90 -21.20 -12.28
C ARG A 435 6.72 -20.54 -13.01
N ARG A 436 6.97 -19.74 -14.05
CA ARG A 436 5.92 -19.09 -14.84
C ARG A 436 5.33 -20.05 -15.88
N ALA A 437 6.15 -20.88 -16.52
CA ALA A 437 5.73 -21.88 -17.49
C ALA A 437 4.83 -22.93 -16.82
N THR A 438 5.27 -23.49 -15.70
CA THR A 438 4.50 -24.46 -14.89
C THR A 438 3.17 -23.90 -14.37
N ARG A 439 3.08 -22.58 -14.11
CA ARG A 439 1.85 -21.95 -13.63
C ARG A 439 0.88 -21.52 -14.73
N ASN A 440 1.28 -21.43 -15.99
CA ASN A 440 0.46 -20.82 -17.06
C ASN A 440 -0.45 -21.81 -17.81
N THR A 441 -0.73 -22.99 -17.26
CA THR A 441 -1.59 -24.00 -17.90
C THR A 441 -3.03 -23.98 -17.36
N GLY A 442 -3.99 -24.35 -18.22
CA GLY A 442 -5.40 -24.57 -17.86
C GLY A 442 -6.14 -23.35 -17.29
N ILE A 443 -6.82 -23.54 -16.15
CA ILE A 443 -7.70 -22.55 -15.48
C ILE A 443 -6.97 -21.21 -15.20
N ARG A 444 -5.66 -21.25 -14.93
CA ARG A 444 -4.85 -20.04 -14.68
C ARG A 444 -4.69 -19.16 -15.92
N ALA A 445 -4.59 -19.73 -17.12
CA ALA A 445 -4.51 -18.98 -18.36
C ALA A 445 -5.82 -18.22 -18.63
N PHE A 446 -6.96 -18.89 -18.44
CA PHE A 446 -8.28 -18.26 -18.53
C PHE A 446 -8.45 -17.13 -17.51
N LEU A 447 -8.12 -17.36 -16.23
CA LEU A 447 -8.15 -16.32 -15.19
C LEU A 447 -7.29 -15.11 -15.57
N LYS A 448 -6.12 -15.33 -16.17
CA LYS A 448 -5.22 -14.26 -16.61
C LYS A 448 -5.83 -13.45 -17.76
N MET A 449 -6.41 -14.11 -18.77
CA MET A 449 -7.13 -13.45 -19.85
C MET A 449 -8.29 -12.60 -19.30
N TRP A 450 -9.10 -13.16 -18.38
CA TRP A 450 -10.17 -12.43 -17.71
C TRP A 450 -9.65 -11.22 -16.91
N THR A 451 -8.51 -11.36 -16.23
CA THR A 451 -7.88 -10.21 -15.56
C THR A 451 -7.40 -9.14 -16.53
N LYS A 452 -6.89 -9.53 -17.71
CA LYS A 452 -6.43 -8.60 -18.77
C LYS A 452 -7.59 -7.83 -19.38
N ALA A 453 -8.75 -8.47 -19.58
CA ALA A 453 -9.98 -7.81 -20.05
C ALA A 453 -10.45 -6.68 -19.12
N GLY A 454 -10.16 -6.77 -17.81
CA GLY A 454 -10.44 -5.70 -16.84
C GLY A 454 -9.58 -4.43 -16.98
N ARG A 455 -8.73 -4.32 -18.00
CA ARG A 455 -8.04 -3.07 -18.35
C ARG A 455 -8.99 -2.06 -19.00
N PHE A 456 -10.00 -2.54 -19.73
CA PHE A 456 -11.02 -1.67 -20.30
C PHE A 456 -11.90 -1.09 -19.19
N ARG A 457 -12.11 0.23 -19.20
CA ARG A 457 -12.82 0.95 -18.12
C ARG A 457 -14.23 0.40 -17.87
N LEU A 458 -14.99 0.10 -18.92
CA LEU A 458 -16.33 -0.48 -18.80
C LEU A 458 -16.30 -1.85 -18.14
N VAL A 459 -15.42 -2.74 -18.60
CA VAL A 459 -15.26 -4.09 -18.02
C VAL A 459 -14.76 -4.02 -16.58
N HIS A 460 -13.87 -3.08 -16.27
CA HIS A 460 -13.40 -2.84 -14.92
C HIS A 460 -14.55 -2.55 -13.96
N TRP A 461 -15.42 -1.60 -14.32
CA TRP A 461 -16.54 -1.19 -13.49
C TRP A 461 -17.65 -2.24 -13.45
N ALA A 462 -17.98 -2.87 -14.57
CA ALA A 462 -18.92 -3.99 -14.61
C ALA A 462 -18.47 -5.12 -13.65
N ARG A 463 -17.18 -5.47 -13.65
CA ARG A 463 -16.61 -6.48 -12.73
C ARG A 463 -16.63 -6.06 -11.27
N LYS A 464 -16.61 -4.76 -10.97
CA LYS A 464 -16.73 -4.24 -9.62
C LYS A 464 -18.19 -4.27 -9.15
N MET A 465 -19.12 -3.89 -10.03
CA MET A 465 -20.56 -3.85 -9.74
C MET A 465 -21.21 -5.23 -9.68
N ILE A 466 -20.78 -6.20 -10.50
CA ILE A 466 -21.37 -7.56 -10.52
C ILE A 466 -21.18 -8.27 -9.18
N VAL A 467 -20.11 -7.94 -8.43
CA VAL A 467 -19.89 -8.46 -7.08
C VAL A 467 -20.85 -7.80 -6.09
N PHE A 468 -21.71 -6.87 -6.51
CA PHE A 468 -22.70 -6.15 -5.70
C PHE A 468 -22.13 -5.69 -4.33
N PRO A 469 -21.08 -4.84 -4.30
CA PRO A 469 -20.46 -4.35 -3.06
C PRO A 469 -21.43 -3.53 -2.19
N ILE A 470 -21.03 -3.21 -0.96
CA ILE A 470 -21.85 -2.47 0.02
C ILE A 470 -22.44 -1.19 -0.62
N GLY A 471 -21.62 -0.37 -1.28
CA GLY A 471 -22.11 0.87 -1.89
C GLY A 471 -23.20 0.65 -2.95
N GLU A 472 -23.01 -0.30 -3.85
CA GLU A 472 -24.00 -0.66 -4.88
C GLU A 472 -25.28 -1.22 -4.26
N ARG A 473 -25.19 -1.97 -3.16
CA ARG A 473 -26.37 -2.47 -2.42
C ARG A 473 -27.17 -1.34 -1.79
N PHE A 474 -26.50 -0.45 -1.07
CA PHE A 474 -27.17 0.68 -0.42
C PHE A 474 -27.77 1.63 -1.46
N ALA A 475 -27.10 1.83 -2.59
CA ALA A 475 -27.65 2.57 -3.72
C ALA A 475 -28.90 1.88 -4.30
N ALA A 476 -28.85 0.56 -4.52
CA ALA A 476 -29.99 -0.21 -5.00
C ALA A 476 -31.19 -0.12 -4.04
N ILE A 477 -30.94 -0.24 -2.72
CA ILE A 477 -31.97 -0.07 -1.69
C ILE A 477 -32.57 1.33 -1.79
N ALA A 478 -31.74 2.38 -1.69
CA ALA A 478 -32.20 3.77 -1.68
C ALA A 478 -33.02 4.11 -2.93
N ILE A 479 -32.54 3.74 -4.13
CA ILE A 479 -33.23 4.02 -5.39
C ILE A 479 -34.53 3.22 -5.46
N THR A 480 -34.48 1.91 -5.26
CA THR A 480 -35.67 1.08 -5.46
C THR A 480 -36.75 1.38 -4.43
N SER A 481 -36.40 1.62 -3.16
CA SER A 481 -37.37 1.97 -2.13
C SER A 481 -37.97 3.37 -2.35
N ALA A 482 -37.19 4.32 -2.87
CA ALA A 482 -37.67 5.67 -3.11
C ALA A 482 -38.62 5.75 -4.30
N PHE A 483 -38.50 4.85 -5.29
CA PHE A 483 -39.27 4.91 -6.53
C PHE A 483 -40.35 3.84 -6.66
N PHE A 484 -40.19 2.68 -6.03
CA PHE A 484 -41.06 1.51 -6.21
C PHE A 484 -41.56 0.95 -4.87
N GLU A 485 -42.39 -0.08 -4.97
CA GLU A 485 -42.87 -0.85 -3.81
C GLU A 485 -41.74 -1.68 -3.18
N PRO A 486 -41.79 -1.99 -1.87
CA PRO A 486 -40.76 -2.77 -1.17
C PRO A 486 -40.43 -4.11 -1.84
N ARG A 487 -41.40 -4.72 -2.52
CA ARG A 487 -41.22 -5.97 -3.27
C ARG A 487 -40.13 -5.87 -4.34
N VAL A 488 -40.08 -4.75 -5.06
CA VAL A 488 -39.06 -4.49 -6.10
C VAL A 488 -37.67 -4.39 -5.48
N THR A 489 -37.56 -3.74 -4.31
CA THR A 489 -36.30 -3.67 -3.56
C THR A 489 -35.80 -5.06 -3.19
N PHE A 490 -36.66 -5.91 -2.61
CA PHE A 490 -36.24 -7.26 -2.23
C PHE A 490 -35.92 -8.14 -3.44
N LEU A 491 -36.70 -8.10 -4.51
CA LEU A 491 -36.39 -8.84 -5.74
C LEU A 491 -35.03 -8.40 -6.32
N THR A 492 -34.74 -7.10 -6.33
CA THR A 492 -33.44 -6.57 -6.77
C THR A 492 -32.30 -7.13 -5.91
N LEU A 493 -32.48 -7.14 -4.59
CA LEU A 493 -31.49 -7.68 -3.65
C LEU A 493 -31.25 -9.18 -3.83
N VAL A 494 -32.32 -9.97 -4.01
CA VAL A 494 -32.24 -11.42 -4.20
C VAL A 494 -31.60 -11.76 -5.54
N ILE A 495 -32.05 -11.14 -6.64
CA ILE A 495 -31.56 -11.44 -7.98
C ILE A 495 -30.09 -11.02 -8.12
N TRP A 496 -29.77 -9.76 -7.80
CA TRP A 496 -28.38 -9.28 -7.93
C TRP A 496 -27.47 -9.93 -6.88
N GLY A 497 -27.96 -10.12 -5.65
CA GLY A 497 -27.25 -10.87 -4.61
C GLY A 497 -26.92 -12.30 -5.03
N GLY A 498 -27.87 -12.99 -5.66
CA GLY A 498 -27.68 -14.34 -6.22
C GLY A 498 -26.64 -14.37 -7.34
N ILE A 499 -26.73 -13.46 -8.32
CA ILE A 499 -25.73 -13.32 -9.39
C ILE A 499 -24.33 -13.07 -8.79
N ALA A 500 -24.24 -12.16 -7.82
CA ALA A 500 -22.98 -11.84 -7.14
C ALA A 500 -22.42 -13.03 -6.37
N ALA A 501 -23.27 -13.82 -5.70
CA ALA A 501 -22.88 -15.03 -4.99
C ALA A 501 -22.31 -16.07 -5.95
N VAL A 502 -23.00 -16.35 -7.06
CA VAL A 502 -22.53 -17.30 -8.09
C VAL A 502 -21.21 -16.82 -8.71
N TYR A 503 -21.11 -15.55 -9.11
CA TYR A 503 -19.91 -14.99 -9.72
C TYR A 503 -18.70 -15.03 -8.77
N SER A 504 -18.89 -14.63 -7.51
CA SER A 504 -17.83 -14.60 -6.52
C SER A 504 -17.37 -16.00 -6.12
N LEU A 505 -18.30 -16.95 -5.91
CA LEU A 505 -18.01 -18.34 -5.58
C LEU A 505 -17.26 -19.03 -6.72
N THR A 506 -17.76 -18.92 -7.96
CA THR A 506 -17.12 -19.50 -9.15
C THR A 506 -15.70 -18.96 -9.32
N GLY A 507 -15.52 -17.63 -9.23
CA GLY A 507 -14.21 -17.01 -9.33
C GLY A 507 -13.23 -17.41 -8.21
N ARG A 508 -13.73 -17.77 -7.03
CA ARG A 508 -12.92 -18.27 -5.91
C ARG A 508 -12.56 -19.73 -6.06
N LEU A 509 -13.52 -20.57 -6.42
CA LEU A 509 -13.29 -21.99 -6.72
C LEU A 509 -12.25 -22.13 -7.84
N MET A 510 -12.41 -21.39 -8.93
CA MET A 510 -11.41 -21.36 -10.01
C MET A 510 -10.01 -20.97 -9.50
N ARG A 511 -9.90 -19.98 -8.60
CA ARG A 511 -8.62 -19.56 -8.01
C ARG A 511 -8.03 -20.56 -7.01
N SER A 512 -8.87 -21.36 -6.36
CA SER A 512 -8.44 -22.39 -5.40
C SER A 512 -8.00 -23.66 -6.11
N LEU A 513 -8.69 -24.03 -7.20
CA LEU A 513 -8.34 -25.17 -8.07
C LEU A 513 -7.13 -24.87 -8.97
N ALA A 514 -6.92 -23.59 -9.28
CA ALA A 514 -5.80 -23.08 -10.06
C ALA A 514 -4.48 -23.13 -9.28
#